data_AF-A0A7W0VBT8-F1
#
_entry.id   AF-A0A7W0VBT8-F1
#
_cell.length_a   1.000
_cell.length_b   1.000
_cell.length_c   1.000
_cell.angle_alpha   90.00
_cell.angle_beta   90.00
_cell.angle_gamma   90.00
#
_symmetry.space_group_name_H-M   'P 1'
#
loop_
_entity.id
_entity.type
_entity.pdbx_description
1 polymer ?
#
loop_
_entity_poly.entity_id
_entity_poly.type
_entity_poly.pdbx_seq_one_letter_code
_entity_poly.pdbx_strand_id
1 'polypeptide(L)'
;LRDEAIVRGGVLHGELSWWIPEIKLAKVGGLPIDEKAGKVVWTSYLQIGATIPAEVRPLVEQISAIVLFDVLIDNPDRWSGNNTVMSPDGKTLFFMDNTMSFGKLAFGHQSNLLAMRRIQVFPKALVARLRTLTLEQIEAALTVSEAEAHRLAPLLHPQEMRAILVRRDNLLRYIDLLIEQHGEDAVLAIP
;
A
#
# COMPACT_ATOMS: atom_id res chain seq x y z
N LEU A 1 -11.49 -25.36 3.98
CA LEU A 1 -12.81 -25.30 4.64
C LEU A 1 -12.80 -25.47 6.17
N ARG A 2 -12.10 -26.43 6.80
CA ARG A 2 -12.02 -26.46 8.29
C ARG A 2 -11.09 -25.38 8.89
N ASP A 3 -10.21 -24.78 8.08
CA ASP A 3 -9.17 -23.84 8.55
C ASP A 3 -9.39 -22.37 8.12
N GLU A 4 -10.52 -22.04 7.47
CA GLU A 4 -10.78 -20.69 6.93
C GLU A 4 -11.54 -19.77 7.91
N ALA A 5 -12.10 -20.33 8.99
CA ALA A 5 -12.99 -19.60 9.89
C ALA A 5 -12.84 -20.11 11.33
N ILE A 6 -12.56 -19.20 12.27
CA ILE A 6 -12.50 -19.53 13.71
C ILE A 6 -13.83 -19.13 14.35
N VAL A 7 -14.72 -20.11 14.52
CA VAL A 7 -15.98 -19.92 15.26
C VAL A 7 -15.70 -19.91 16.76
N ARG A 8 -16.11 -18.85 17.47
CA ARG A 8 -15.97 -18.75 18.94
C ARG A 8 -17.34 -18.56 19.56
N GLY A 9 -17.73 -19.47 20.47
CA GLY A 9 -19.02 -19.39 21.14
C GLY A 9 -20.23 -19.44 20.20
N GLY A 10 -20.11 -20.11 19.05
CA GLY A 10 -21.14 -20.14 18.02
C GLY A 10 -21.23 -18.90 17.14
N VAL A 11 -20.32 -17.94 17.31
CA VAL A 11 -20.24 -16.70 16.52
C VAL A 11 -19.04 -16.75 15.57
N LEU A 12 -19.24 -16.32 14.33
CA LEU A 12 -18.20 -16.09 13.34
C LEU A 12 -18.19 -14.60 12.97
N HIS A 13 -17.03 -13.96 13.11
CA HIS A 13 -16.82 -12.59 12.64
C HIS A 13 -16.28 -12.61 11.21
N GLY A 14 -16.65 -11.60 10.43
CA GLY A 14 -16.19 -11.42 9.06
C GLY A 14 -16.15 -9.95 8.68
N GLU A 15 -15.59 -9.70 7.50
CA GLU A 15 -15.54 -8.38 6.87
C GLU A 15 -16.60 -8.30 5.77
N LEU A 16 -17.20 -7.12 5.60
CA LEU A 16 -18.18 -6.83 4.56
C LEU A 16 -17.74 -5.57 3.82
N SER A 17 -17.24 -5.76 2.61
CA SER A 17 -16.88 -4.66 1.70
C SER A 17 -18.03 -4.27 0.80
N TRP A 18 -18.07 -2.99 0.42
CA TRP A 18 -19.04 -2.50 -0.56
C TRP A 18 -18.75 -3.09 -1.95
N TRP A 19 -19.80 -3.52 -2.65
CA TRP A 19 -19.67 -4.05 -4.01
C TRP A 19 -19.30 -2.96 -5.01
N ILE A 20 -18.28 -3.22 -5.83
CA ILE A 20 -17.89 -2.35 -6.94
C ILE A 20 -18.49 -2.94 -8.24
N PRO A 21 -19.49 -2.29 -8.86
CA PRO A 21 -20.23 -2.89 -9.98
C PRO A 21 -19.38 -3.20 -11.21
N GLU A 22 -18.35 -2.39 -11.47
CA GLU A 22 -17.47 -2.55 -12.61
C GLU A 22 -16.03 -2.20 -12.21
N ILE A 23 -15.11 -3.10 -12.55
CA ILE A 23 -13.67 -2.94 -12.37
C ILE A 23 -12.96 -3.30 -13.67
N LYS A 24 -11.83 -2.65 -13.95
CA LYS A 24 -10.96 -2.96 -15.09
C LYS A 24 -9.55 -3.21 -14.62
N LEU A 25 -8.82 -4.07 -15.33
CA LEU A 25 -7.38 -4.25 -15.09
C LEU A 25 -6.67 -2.92 -15.29
N ALA A 26 -5.86 -2.52 -14.31
CA ALA A 26 -5.07 -1.32 -14.40
C ALA A 26 -3.94 -1.51 -15.42
N LYS A 27 -3.79 -0.55 -16.33
CA LYS A 27 -2.80 -0.61 -17.41
C LYS A 27 -1.99 0.68 -17.51
N VAL A 28 -0.70 0.54 -17.80
CA VAL A 28 0.21 1.64 -18.13
C VAL A 28 0.81 1.38 -19.51
N GLY A 29 0.71 2.35 -20.43
CA GLY A 29 1.13 2.13 -21.82
C GLY A 29 0.45 0.95 -22.51
N GLY A 30 -0.80 0.63 -22.13
CA GLY A 30 -1.55 -0.52 -22.65
C GLY A 30 -1.21 -1.87 -22.02
N LEU A 31 -0.25 -1.93 -21.09
CA LEU A 31 0.22 -3.16 -20.44
C LEU A 31 -0.31 -3.25 -19.00
N PRO A 32 -0.75 -4.43 -18.51
CA PRO A 32 -1.17 -4.61 -17.12
C PRO A 32 -0.04 -4.25 -16.14
N ILE A 33 -0.36 -3.50 -15.08
CA ILE A 33 0.66 -2.95 -14.17
C ILE A 33 1.27 -3.98 -13.22
N ASP A 34 0.62 -5.13 -13.04
CA ASP A 34 1.08 -6.27 -12.27
C ASP A 34 1.88 -7.29 -13.10
N GLU A 35 1.85 -7.20 -14.44
CA GLU A 35 2.70 -7.99 -15.31
C GLU A 35 4.13 -7.46 -15.40
N LYS A 36 5.08 -8.34 -15.76
CA LYS A 36 6.51 -7.99 -15.89
C LYS A 36 6.74 -6.78 -16.80
N ALA A 37 6.05 -6.71 -17.93
CA ALA A 37 6.21 -5.62 -18.90
C ALA A 37 5.67 -4.29 -18.36
N GLY A 38 4.48 -4.27 -17.76
CA GLY A 38 3.93 -3.08 -17.13
C GLY A 38 4.77 -2.61 -15.94
N LYS A 39 5.29 -3.55 -15.12
CA LYS A 39 6.25 -3.27 -14.04
C LYS A 39 7.48 -2.52 -14.53
N VAL A 40 8.07 -2.94 -15.65
CA VAL A 40 9.21 -2.23 -16.25
C VAL A 40 8.81 -0.79 -16.65
N VAL A 41 7.63 -0.61 -17.24
CA VAL A 41 7.15 0.71 -17.69
C VAL A 41 6.92 1.67 -16.53
N TRP A 42 6.11 1.31 -15.54
CA TRP A 42 5.87 2.26 -14.44
C TRP A 42 7.12 2.46 -13.57
N THR A 43 7.99 1.45 -13.46
CA THR A 43 9.27 1.60 -12.74
C THR A 43 10.16 2.64 -13.41
N SER A 44 10.22 2.68 -14.74
CA SER A 44 11.07 3.63 -15.46
C SER A 44 10.62 5.08 -15.26
N TYR A 45 9.32 5.33 -15.09
CA TYR A 45 8.80 6.65 -14.73
C TYR A 45 9.10 7.07 -13.29
N LEU A 46 9.31 6.11 -12.38
CA LEU A 46 9.60 6.34 -10.98
C LEU A 46 11.11 6.28 -10.66
N GLN A 47 11.97 6.52 -11.66
CA GLN A 47 13.41 6.73 -11.45
C GLN A 47 13.72 8.22 -11.31
N ILE A 48 14.79 8.54 -10.59
CA ILE A 48 15.28 9.91 -10.48
C ILE A 48 15.65 10.46 -11.86
N GLY A 49 15.19 11.68 -12.17
CA GLY A 49 15.42 12.34 -13.45
C GLY A 49 14.54 11.83 -14.61
N ALA A 50 13.70 10.83 -14.38
CA ALA A 50 12.76 10.36 -15.39
C ALA A 50 11.67 11.41 -15.66
N THR A 51 11.29 11.56 -16.92
CA THR A 51 10.11 12.35 -17.29
C THR A 51 8.88 11.47 -17.23
N ILE A 52 7.90 11.86 -16.41
CA ILE A 52 6.59 11.20 -16.35
C ILE A 52 5.65 11.89 -17.34
N PRO A 53 5.20 11.19 -18.40
CA PRO A 53 4.24 11.74 -19.35
C PRO A 53 2.94 12.16 -18.65
N ALA A 54 2.36 13.30 -19.06
CA ALA A 54 1.22 13.91 -18.38
C ALA A 54 0.00 12.98 -18.34
N GLU A 55 -0.18 12.16 -19.38
CA GLU A 55 -1.29 11.23 -19.54
C GLU A 55 -1.25 10.05 -18.57
N VAL A 56 -0.06 9.59 -18.18
CA VAL A 56 0.10 8.47 -17.22
C VAL A 56 0.38 8.93 -15.81
N ARG A 57 0.72 10.21 -15.61
CA ARG A 57 1.12 10.76 -14.32
C ARG A 57 0.13 10.43 -13.18
N PRO A 58 -1.20 10.65 -13.30
CA PRO A 58 -2.12 10.34 -12.21
C PRO A 58 -2.11 8.86 -11.77
N LEU A 59 -1.88 7.94 -12.71
CA LEU A 59 -1.77 6.51 -12.41
C LEU A 59 -0.43 6.20 -11.74
N VAL A 60 0.67 6.75 -12.26
CA VAL A 60 2.01 6.53 -11.70
C VAL A 60 2.12 7.05 -10.26
N GLU A 61 1.46 8.16 -9.94
CA GLU A 61 1.37 8.69 -8.58
C GLU A 61 0.65 7.70 -7.65
N GLN A 62 -0.48 7.13 -8.09
CA GLN A 62 -1.22 6.10 -7.35
C GLN A 62 -0.42 4.80 -7.19
N ILE A 63 0.38 4.41 -8.20
CA ILE A 63 1.29 3.26 -8.12
C ILE A 63 2.38 3.53 -7.07
N SER A 64 2.99 4.72 -7.06
CA SER A 64 3.96 5.06 -6.02
C SER A 64 3.33 4.99 -4.62
N ALA A 65 2.11 5.50 -4.47
CA ALA A 65 1.38 5.42 -3.21
C ALA A 65 1.06 3.98 -2.77
N ILE A 66 0.58 3.10 -3.67
CA ILE A 66 0.24 1.71 -3.31
C ILE A 66 1.48 0.89 -2.95
N VAL A 67 2.62 1.14 -3.61
CA VAL A 67 3.90 0.51 -3.26
C VAL A 67 4.31 0.85 -1.82
N LEU A 68 4.18 2.12 -1.41
CA LEU A 68 4.46 2.53 -0.02
C LEU A 68 3.44 1.94 0.95
N PHE A 69 2.16 1.95 0.58
CA PHE A 69 1.08 1.41 1.39
C PHE A 69 1.28 -0.09 1.68
N ASP A 70 1.61 -0.89 0.67
CA ASP A 70 1.80 -2.33 0.83
C ASP A 70 3.03 -2.68 1.66
N VAL A 71 4.06 -1.83 1.72
CA VAL A 71 5.14 -1.98 2.72
C VAL A 71 4.58 -1.78 4.13
N LEU A 72 3.76 -0.74 4.35
CA LEU A 72 3.22 -0.39 5.66
C LEU A 72 2.17 -1.36 6.19
N ILE A 73 1.39 -1.99 5.30
CA ILE A 73 0.43 -3.03 5.69
C ILE A 73 0.99 -4.43 5.51
N ASP A 74 2.11 -4.59 4.82
CA ASP A 74 2.76 -5.89 4.54
C ASP A 74 1.86 -6.82 3.74
N ASN A 75 1.31 -6.33 2.62
CA ASN A 75 0.48 -7.14 1.73
C ASN A 75 1.33 -7.77 0.61
N PRO A 76 1.75 -9.04 0.72
CA PRO A 76 2.67 -9.64 -0.24
C PRO A 76 2.03 -9.94 -1.60
N ASP A 77 0.70 -9.90 -1.71
CA ASP A 77 -0.07 -10.41 -2.85
C ASP A 77 -0.56 -9.33 -3.83
N ARG A 78 -0.18 -8.06 -3.63
CA ARG A 78 -0.62 -6.94 -4.48
C ARG A 78 -0.41 -7.18 -5.97
N TRP A 79 0.77 -7.71 -6.31
CA TRP A 79 1.30 -7.68 -7.67
C TRP A 79 1.18 -9.03 -8.39
N SER A 80 0.19 -9.83 -7.96
CA SER A 80 -0.23 -11.13 -8.49
C SER A 80 -1.75 -11.19 -8.55
N GLY A 81 -2.29 -12.22 -9.23
CA GLY A 81 -3.71 -12.59 -9.11
C GLY A 81 -4.73 -11.61 -9.70
N ASN A 82 -4.31 -10.62 -10.49
CA ASN A 82 -5.15 -9.51 -10.97
C ASN A 82 -5.65 -8.58 -9.84
N ASN A 83 -4.87 -8.41 -8.77
CA ASN A 83 -5.21 -7.54 -7.63
C ASN A 83 -4.99 -6.04 -7.91
N THR A 84 -4.55 -5.68 -9.12
CA THR A 84 -4.38 -4.30 -9.57
C THR A 84 -5.49 -3.90 -10.53
N VAL A 85 -6.60 -3.43 -9.98
CA VAL A 85 -7.78 -3.00 -10.75
C VAL A 85 -8.11 -1.54 -10.49
N MET A 86 -8.85 -0.95 -11.41
CA MET A 86 -9.21 0.46 -11.40
C MET A 86 -10.64 0.70 -11.84
N SER A 87 -11.09 1.94 -11.65
CA SER A 87 -12.38 2.43 -12.10
C SER A 87 -12.56 2.29 -13.61
N PRO A 88 -13.80 2.17 -14.12
CA PRO A 88 -14.08 1.99 -15.54
C PRO A 88 -13.56 3.12 -16.44
N ASP A 89 -13.41 4.33 -15.89
CA ASP A 89 -12.87 5.51 -16.56
C ASP A 89 -11.33 5.59 -16.51
N GLY A 90 -10.67 4.62 -15.86
CA GLY A 90 -9.22 4.49 -15.77
C GLY A 90 -8.53 5.47 -14.82
N LYS A 91 -9.27 6.21 -13.99
CA LYS A 91 -8.72 7.30 -13.16
C LYS A 91 -8.30 6.87 -11.76
N THR A 92 -8.96 5.88 -11.18
CA THR A 92 -8.79 5.51 -9.78
C THR A 92 -8.32 4.07 -9.66
N LEU A 93 -7.11 3.86 -9.16
CA LEU A 93 -6.59 2.56 -8.76
C LEU A 93 -7.22 2.15 -7.42
N PHE A 94 -7.84 0.98 -7.35
CA PHE A 94 -8.46 0.48 -6.13
C PHE A 94 -7.45 -0.28 -5.27
N PHE A 95 -7.33 0.10 -4.00
CA PHE A 95 -6.45 -0.56 -3.03
C PHE A 95 -7.21 -1.71 -2.34
N MET A 96 -7.68 -2.67 -3.14
CA MET A 96 -8.52 -3.77 -2.69
C MET A 96 -7.73 -5.05 -2.38
N ASP A 97 -8.39 -6.10 -1.90
CA ASP A 97 -7.77 -7.38 -1.55
C ASP A 97 -6.51 -7.24 -0.65
N ASN A 98 -6.78 -6.87 0.60
CA ASN A 98 -5.76 -6.70 1.62
C ASN A 98 -5.73 -7.88 2.60
N THR A 99 -6.30 -9.03 2.21
CA THR A 99 -6.50 -10.21 3.08
C THR A 99 -5.20 -10.70 3.72
N MET A 100 -4.10 -10.65 2.97
CA MET A 100 -2.78 -11.12 3.41
C MET A 100 -1.95 -10.06 4.16
N SER A 101 -2.59 -8.99 4.64
CA SER A 101 -1.92 -7.85 5.27
C SER A 101 -1.84 -7.97 6.78
N PHE A 102 -1.22 -6.96 7.39
CA PHE A 102 -1.02 -6.73 8.81
C PHE A 102 -0.24 -7.84 9.52
N GLY A 103 0.65 -8.50 8.78
CA GLY A 103 1.62 -9.42 9.34
C GLY A 103 2.49 -8.78 10.43
N LYS A 104 2.97 -9.62 11.36
CA LYS A 104 3.84 -9.20 12.48
C LYS A 104 5.31 -9.04 12.07
N LEU A 105 5.64 -9.24 10.79
CA LEU A 105 7.00 -9.17 10.28
C LEU A 105 7.48 -7.72 10.26
N ALA A 106 8.28 -7.33 11.25
CA ALA A 106 8.69 -5.94 11.45
C ALA A 106 9.51 -5.33 10.30
N PHE A 107 10.19 -6.15 9.49
CA PHE A 107 10.93 -5.67 8.32
C PHE A 107 10.10 -5.68 7.03
N GLY A 108 8.90 -6.26 7.06
CA GLY A 108 8.07 -6.49 5.88
C GLY A 108 8.53 -7.67 5.02
N HIS A 109 7.60 -8.18 4.24
CA HIS A 109 7.76 -9.29 3.32
C HIS A 109 8.66 -8.90 2.14
N GLN A 110 9.44 -9.86 1.65
CA GLN A 110 10.44 -9.60 0.62
C GLN A 110 9.82 -9.05 -0.68
N SER A 111 8.62 -9.51 -1.08
CA SER A 111 7.94 -9.00 -2.27
C SER A 111 7.64 -7.49 -2.20
N ASN A 112 7.22 -7.00 -1.03
CA ASN A 112 6.93 -5.58 -0.80
C ASN A 112 8.19 -4.74 -0.85
N LEU A 113 9.26 -5.21 -0.22
CA LEU A 113 10.58 -4.55 -0.27
C LEU A 113 11.16 -4.55 -1.68
N LEU A 114 10.95 -5.61 -2.47
CA LEU A 114 11.39 -5.67 -3.86
C LEU A 114 10.61 -4.70 -4.76
N ALA A 115 9.31 -4.51 -4.53
CA ALA A 115 8.53 -3.51 -5.24
C ALA A 115 8.99 -2.09 -4.87
N MET A 116 9.19 -1.82 -3.58
CA MET A 116 9.67 -0.53 -3.08
C MET A 116 11.05 -0.17 -3.64
N ARG A 117 12.02 -1.10 -3.64
CA ARG A 117 13.37 -0.85 -4.15
C ARG A 117 13.45 -0.60 -5.66
N ARG A 118 12.35 -0.79 -6.41
CA ARG A 118 12.28 -0.44 -7.83
C ARG A 118 12.05 1.05 -8.03
N ILE A 119 11.50 1.77 -7.06
CA ILE A 119 11.15 3.17 -7.21
C ILE A 119 12.11 4.06 -6.43
N GLN A 120 12.35 5.26 -6.95
CA GLN A 120 13.24 6.25 -6.36
C GLN A 120 12.57 7.62 -6.19
N VAL A 121 11.33 7.76 -6.69
CA VAL A 121 10.53 8.98 -6.63
C VAL A 121 9.23 8.71 -5.88
N PHE A 122 8.89 9.57 -4.92
CA PHE A 122 7.83 9.35 -3.94
C PHE A 122 6.90 10.56 -3.82
N PRO A 123 5.63 10.36 -3.36
CA PRO A 123 4.70 11.45 -3.12
C PRO A 123 5.12 12.25 -1.88
N LYS A 124 5.40 13.54 -2.07
CA LYS A 124 5.89 14.45 -1.03
C LYS A 124 4.91 14.52 0.13
N ALA A 125 3.63 14.71 -0.15
CA ALA A 125 2.59 14.76 0.87
C ALA A 125 2.50 13.45 1.67
N LEU A 126 2.60 12.29 1.01
CA LEU A 126 2.55 10.98 1.69
C LEU A 126 3.77 10.77 2.59
N VAL A 127 4.98 11.05 2.09
CA VAL A 127 6.21 10.94 2.90
C VAL A 127 6.16 11.86 4.12
N ALA A 128 5.68 13.10 3.95
CA ALA A 128 5.48 14.02 5.07
C ALA A 128 4.50 13.46 6.11
N ARG A 129 3.38 12.87 5.68
CA ARG A 129 2.44 12.20 6.59
C ARG A 129 3.08 11.04 7.32
N LEU A 130 3.86 10.21 6.63
CA LEU A 130 4.57 9.07 7.24
C LEU A 130 5.56 9.52 8.31
N ARG A 131 6.30 10.60 8.09
CA ARG A 131 7.22 11.17 9.10
C ARG A 131 6.51 11.55 10.41
N THR A 132 5.23 11.90 10.33
CA THR A 132 4.41 12.31 11.48
C THR A 132 3.47 11.23 12.01
N LEU A 133 3.39 10.07 11.35
CA LEU A 133 2.52 8.97 11.78
C LEU A 133 2.95 8.49 13.16
N THR A 134 2.04 8.19 14.06
CA THR A 134 2.32 7.75 15.44
C THR A 134 1.50 6.52 15.80
N LEU A 135 1.83 5.86 16.91
CA LEU A 135 1.03 4.72 17.39
C LEU A 135 -0.38 5.18 17.75
N GLU A 136 -0.47 6.32 18.43
CA GLU A 136 -1.71 6.92 18.91
C GLU A 136 -2.64 7.25 17.73
N GLN A 137 -2.09 7.70 16.60
CA GLN A 137 -2.87 7.92 15.38
C GLN A 137 -3.38 6.63 14.74
N ILE A 138 -2.59 5.55 14.78
CA ILE A 138 -3.05 4.23 14.31
C ILE A 138 -4.17 3.72 15.22
N GLU A 139 -3.99 3.80 16.54
CA GLU A 139 -5.00 3.40 17.53
C GLU A 139 -6.29 4.21 17.37
N ALA A 140 -6.18 5.53 17.19
CA ALA A 140 -7.32 6.40 16.93
C ALA A 140 -8.05 6.03 15.62
N ALA A 141 -7.33 5.68 14.56
CA ALA A 141 -7.92 5.26 13.28
C ALA A 141 -8.64 3.90 13.37
N LEU A 142 -8.28 3.06 14.34
CA LEU A 142 -8.90 1.76 14.59
C LEU A 142 -9.96 1.82 15.70
N THR A 143 -10.19 2.99 16.29
CA THR A 143 -11.19 3.17 17.32
C THR A 143 -12.59 3.06 16.70
N VAL A 144 -13.31 2.01 17.09
CA VAL A 144 -14.72 1.81 16.75
C VAL A 144 -15.59 2.37 17.87
N SER A 145 -16.87 2.65 17.58
CA SER A 145 -17.79 3.12 18.62
C SER A 145 -17.93 2.10 19.75
N GLU A 146 -18.27 2.52 20.97
CA GLU A 146 -18.48 1.58 22.09
C GLU A 146 -19.53 0.50 21.77
N ALA A 147 -20.56 0.86 21.01
CA ALA A 147 -21.59 -0.05 20.55
C ALA A 147 -21.05 -1.14 19.60
N GLU A 148 -20.01 -0.84 18.82
CA GLU A 148 -19.32 -1.76 17.91
C GLU A 148 -18.19 -2.52 18.60
N ALA A 149 -17.51 -1.90 19.58
CA ALA A 149 -16.41 -2.51 20.32
C ALA A 149 -16.84 -3.79 21.06
N HIS A 150 -18.12 -3.89 21.48
CA HIS A 150 -18.64 -5.11 22.08
C HIS A 150 -18.92 -6.23 21.05
N ARG A 151 -19.00 -5.90 19.76
CA ARG A 151 -19.33 -6.82 18.65
C ARG A 151 -18.11 -7.18 17.82
N LEU A 152 -17.03 -6.43 17.92
CA LEU A 152 -15.80 -6.63 17.16
C LEU A 152 -14.66 -6.98 18.12
N ALA A 153 -13.89 -8.02 17.77
CA ALA A 153 -12.56 -8.18 18.35
C ALA A 153 -11.68 -6.97 17.96
N PRO A 154 -10.58 -6.70 18.67
CA PRO A 154 -9.61 -5.71 18.23
C PRO A 154 -9.22 -5.94 16.78
N LEU A 155 -9.34 -4.90 15.93
CA LEU A 155 -9.08 -5.01 14.50
C LEU A 155 -7.63 -5.39 14.22
N LEU A 156 -6.70 -4.86 15.00
CA LEU A 156 -5.28 -5.24 15.00
C LEU A 156 -4.77 -5.47 16.43
N HIS A 157 -3.83 -6.40 16.56
CA HIS A 157 -3.06 -6.57 17.79
C HIS A 157 -1.99 -5.48 17.96
N PRO A 158 -1.61 -5.14 19.20
CA PRO A 158 -0.54 -4.17 19.46
C PRO A 158 0.80 -4.50 18.79
N GLN A 159 1.10 -5.80 18.57
CA GLN A 159 2.30 -6.22 17.85
C GLN A 159 2.25 -5.85 16.36
N GLU A 160 1.07 -5.91 15.74
CA GLU A 160 0.87 -5.60 14.33
C GLU A 160 0.97 -4.10 14.11
N MET A 161 0.37 -3.29 14.99
CA MET A 161 0.51 -1.82 14.98
C MET A 161 1.96 -1.38 15.15
N ARG A 162 2.71 -1.99 16.09
CA ARG A 162 4.14 -1.73 16.22
C ARG A 162 4.92 -2.14 14.97
N ALA A 163 4.57 -3.26 14.33
CA ALA A 163 5.22 -3.68 13.10
C ALA A 163 4.99 -2.66 11.96
N ILE A 164 3.83 -1.98 11.89
CA ILE A 164 3.58 -0.89 10.93
C ILE A 164 4.61 0.23 11.14
N LEU A 165 4.84 0.65 12.39
CA LEU A 165 5.79 1.72 12.71
C LEU A 165 7.23 1.35 12.40
N VAL A 166 7.65 0.10 12.66
CA VAL A 166 9.00 -0.35 12.28
C VAL A 166 9.16 -0.35 10.75
N ARG A 167 8.14 -0.75 9.99
CA ARG A 167 8.16 -0.71 8.53
C ARG A 167 8.17 0.71 7.99
N ARG A 168 7.40 1.63 8.60
CA ARG A 168 7.47 3.08 8.36
C ARG A 168 8.89 3.60 8.55
N ASP A 169 9.56 3.27 9.66
CA ASP A 169 10.90 3.78 9.96
C ASP A 169 11.94 3.26 8.97
N ASN A 170 11.85 1.98 8.58
CA ASN A 170 12.73 1.40 7.58
C ASN A 170 12.50 2.01 6.19
N LEU A 171 11.24 2.27 5.84
CA LEU A 171 10.85 2.92 4.60
C LEU A 171 11.38 4.35 4.53
N LEU A 172 11.19 5.14 5.60
CA LEU A 172 11.70 6.51 5.69
C LEU A 172 13.23 6.54 5.63
N ARG A 173 13.92 5.61 6.31
CA ARG A 173 15.39 5.50 6.21
C ARG A 173 15.85 5.28 4.78
N TYR A 174 15.16 4.44 4.01
CA TYR A 174 15.48 4.23 2.60
C TYR A 174 15.30 5.51 1.78
N ILE A 175 14.19 6.23 1.98
CA ILE A 175 13.90 7.48 1.29
C ILE A 175 14.92 8.56 1.68
N ASP A 176 15.25 8.69 2.96
CA ASP A 176 16.21 9.68 3.47
C ASP A 176 17.61 9.43 2.91
N LEU A 177 18.03 8.17 2.74
CA LEU A 177 19.30 7.83 2.06
C LEU A 177 19.30 8.26 0.59
N LEU A 178 18.17 8.13 -0.12
CA LEU A 178 18.05 8.64 -1.49
C LEU A 178 18.08 10.17 -1.51
N ILE A 179 17.43 10.84 -0.54
CA ILE A 179 17.44 12.30 -0.41
C ILE A 179 18.86 12.80 -0.17
N GLU A 180 19.63 12.14 0.70
CA GLU A 180 21.04 12.46 0.95
C GLU A 180 21.89 12.37 -0.32
N GLN A 181 21.63 11.37 -1.16
CA GLN A 181 22.41 11.10 -2.37
C GLN A 181 22.01 11.98 -3.56
N HIS A 182 20.73 12.34 -3.68
CA HIS A 182 20.16 12.91 -4.91
C HIS A 182 19.42 14.24 -4.71
N GLY A 183 19.22 14.67 -3.47
CA GLY A 183 18.47 15.87 -3.12
C GLY A 183 16.97 15.62 -2.95
N GLU A 184 16.32 16.41 -2.08
CA GLU A 184 14.92 16.24 -1.72
C GLU A 184 13.99 16.41 -2.94
N ASP A 185 14.19 17.44 -3.75
CA ASP A 185 13.31 17.74 -4.90
C ASP A 185 13.34 16.64 -5.97
N ALA A 186 14.46 15.92 -6.08
CA ALA A 186 14.60 14.80 -7.02
C ALA A 186 13.86 13.54 -6.55
N VAL A 187 13.81 13.32 -5.23
CA VAL A 187 13.25 12.13 -4.60
C VAL A 187 11.77 12.31 -4.25
N LEU A 188 11.38 13.50 -3.81
CA LEU A 188 9.99 13.87 -3.48
C LEU A 188 9.34 14.65 -4.64
N ALA A 189 9.48 14.13 -5.87
CA ALA A 189 9.07 14.81 -7.10
C ALA A 189 7.60 14.55 -7.51
N ILE A 190 6.88 13.71 -6.77
CA ILE A 190 5.41 13.59 -6.90
C ILE A 190 4.78 14.53 -5.87
N PRO A 191 3.83 15.42 -6.27
CA PRO A 191 3.15 16.33 -5.35
C PRO A 191 2.48 15.65 -4.14
#